data_AF-A0A6J7NJW9-F1
#
_entry.id   AF-A0A6J7NJW9-F1
#
_cell.length_a   1.000
_cell.length_b   1.000
_cell.length_c   1.000
_cell.angle_alpha   90.00
_cell.angle_beta   90.00
_cell.angle_gamma   90.00
#
_symmetry.space_group_name_H-M   'P 1'
#
loop_
_entity.id
_entity.type
_entity.pdbx_description
1 polymer ?
#
loop_
_entity_poly.entity_id
_entity_poly.type
_entity_poly.pdbx_seq_one_letter_code
_entity_poly.pdbx_strand_id
1 'polypeptide(L)'
;MLKAPILLDYLSEESAANFAAVQRYLKAMRIDFTINPRMVRGLDYYTGTTFEFVHSELGAQSGIGGGGRYDGLMETLGGQSLSGIGFGLGVDRALLAAIAESTLPSQEFSSDLFIIPLGELAKEEALVIAQGLRLSGVRTELAFGDRALKGAMKAADKSGARYVIVLGESELTARTVELKRMSDGVVTSIKIDQLQNELSRALSLSSNSQ
;
A
#
# COMPACT_ATOMS: atom_id res chain seq x y z
N MET A 1 -29.02 31.84 -6.54
CA MET A 1 -29.21 30.68 -5.64
C MET A 1 -29.31 31.01 -4.14
N LEU A 2 -29.16 32.27 -3.69
CA LEU A 2 -29.20 32.66 -2.26
C LEU A 2 -30.56 32.49 -1.53
N LYS A 3 -31.61 31.96 -2.19
CA LYS A 3 -32.98 31.85 -1.63
C LYS A 3 -33.52 30.42 -1.55
N ALA A 4 -32.69 29.40 -1.77
CA ALA A 4 -33.14 28.02 -1.61
C ALA A 4 -33.37 27.70 -0.13
N PRO A 5 -34.49 27.05 0.24
CA PRO A 5 -34.74 26.63 1.62
C PRO A 5 -33.65 25.66 2.09
N ILE A 6 -33.32 25.73 3.37
CA ILE A 6 -32.33 24.88 4.00
C ILE A 6 -33.05 23.74 4.71
N LEU A 7 -32.74 22.49 4.37
CA LEU A 7 -33.42 21.31 4.92
C LEU A 7 -33.36 21.25 6.46
N LEU A 8 -32.26 21.73 7.04
CA LEU A 8 -32.06 21.74 8.49
C LEU A 8 -33.13 22.56 9.25
N ASP A 9 -33.77 23.53 8.58
CA ASP A 9 -34.83 24.36 9.18
C ASP A 9 -36.19 23.63 9.23
N TYR A 10 -36.30 22.44 8.62
CA TYR A 10 -37.54 21.68 8.45
C TYR A 10 -37.45 20.25 9.00
N LEU A 11 -36.44 19.96 9.83
CA LEU A 11 -36.32 18.65 10.46
C LEU A 11 -37.48 18.40 11.43
N SER A 12 -38.01 17.17 11.44
CA SER A 12 -38.89 16.73 12.52
C SER A 12 -38.13 16.73 13.86
N GLU A 13 -38.85 16.76 14.97
CA GLU A 13 -38.24 16.68 16.31
C GLU A 13 -37.36 15.43 16.45
N GLU A 14 -37.83 14.29 15.92
CA GLU A 14 -37.08 13.04 15.89
C GLU A 14 -35.78 13.14 15.08
N SER A 15 -35.86 13.71 13.87
CA SER A 15 -34.69 13.87 13.00
C SER A 15 -33.67 14.83 13.61
N ALA A 16 -34.14 15.92 14.21
CA ALA A 16 -33.30 16.88 14.91
C ALA A 16 -32.60 16.24 16.12
N ALA A 17 -33.33 15.45 16.91
CA ALA A 17 -32.76 14.72 18.04
C ALA A 17 -31.72 13.67 17.61
N ASN A 18 -31.99 12.92 16.54
CA ASN A 18 -31.05 11.96 15.97
C ASN A 18 -29.77 12.65 15.48
N PHE A 19 -29.91 13.75 14.73
CA PHE A 19 -28.79 14.52 14.21
C PHE A 19 -27.94 15.13 15.34
N ALA A 20 -28.57 15.67 16.39
CA ALA A 20 -27.87 16.18 17.57
C ALA A 20 -27.12 15.07 18.32
N ALA A 21 -27.69 13.85 18.38
CA ALA A 21 -27.02 12.70 18.99
C ALA A 21 -25.76 12.31 18.20
N VAL A 22 -25.84 12.24 16.86
CA VAL A 22 -24.68 11.95 16.00
C VAL A 22 -23.57 12.97 16.22
N GLN A 23 -23.89 14.26 16.20
CA GLN A 23 -22.91 15.32 16.47
C GLN A 23 -22.25 15.18 17.85
N ARG A 24 -23.03 14.83 18.88
CA ARG A 24 -22.51 14.58 20.23
C ARG A 24 -21.55 13.39 20.25
N TYR A 25 -21.85 12.31 19.54
CA TYR A 25 -20.98 11.13 19.47
C TYR A 25 -19.67 11.42 18.74
N LEU A 26 -19.72 12.15 17.62
CA LEU A 26 -18.52 12.57 16.89
C LEU A 26 -17.62 13.44 17.78
N LYS A 27 -18.19 14.41 18.51
CA LYS A 27 -17.45 15.24 19.48
C LYS A 27 -16.85 14.40 20.61
N ALA A 28 -17.60 13.45 21.15
CA ALA A 28 -17.11 12.57 22.21
C ALA A 28 -15.92 11.71 21.75
N MET A 29 -15.90 11.31 20.48
CA MET A 29 -14.79 10.59 19.85
C MET A 29 -13.67 11.51 19.33
N ARG A 30 -13.80 12.84 19.49
CA ARG A 30 -12.87 13.85 18.96
C ARG A 30 -12.69 13.74 17.43
N ILE A 31 -13.78 13.45 16.72
CA ILE A 31 -13.82 13.46 15.27
C ILE A 31 -14.29 14.85 14.83
N ASP A 32 -13.41 15.58 14.15
CA ASP A 32 -13.73 16.89 13.60
C ASP A 32 -14.70 16.76 12.41
N PHE A 33 -15.69 17.64 12.36
CA PHE A 33 -16.66 17.70 11.27
C PHE A 33 -17.17 19.14 11.07
N THR A 34 -17.66 19.42 9.88
CA THR A 34 -18.33 20.68 9.54
C THR A 34 -19.74 20.39 9.04
N ILE A 35 -20.73 21.14 9.54
CA ILE A 35 -22.10 21.05 9.03
C ILE A 35 -22.20 21.84 7.73
N ASN A 36 -22.47 21.14 6.63
CA ASN A 36 -22.79 21.74 5.34
C ASN A 36 -24.31 21.70 5.10
N PRO A 37 -25.05 22.80 5.31
CA PRO A 37 -26.51 22.85 5.15
C PRO A 37 -26.97 22.68 3.69
N ARG A 38 -26.04 22.70 2.73
CA ARG A 38 -26.31 22.58 1.29
C ARG A 38 -25.84 21.26 0.69
N MET A 39 -25.31 20.36 1.52
CA MET A 39 -24.89 19.05 1.06
C MET A 39 -26.13 18.25 0.62
N VAL A 40 -26.10 17.80 -0.63
CA VAL A 40 -27.08 16.88 -1.20
C VAL A 40 -26.33 15.67 -1.74
N ARG A 41 -26.94 14.50 -1.66
CA ARG A 41 -26.39 13.28 -2.25
C ARG A 41 -27.08 13.01 -3.58
N GLY A 42 -26.39 12.32 -4.49
CA GLY A 42 -26.90 12.04 -5.84
C GLY A 42 -27.92 10.90 -5.93
N LEU A 43 -28.42 10.39 -4.80
CA LEU A 43 -29.33 9.25 -4.73
C LEU A 43 -30.44 9.56 -3.72
N ASP A 44 -31.69 9.34 -4.11
CA ASP A 44 -32.86 9.83 -3.35
C ASP A 44 -33.28 8.92 -2.19
N TYR A 45 -32.61 7.78 -2.00
CA TYR A 45 -32.94 6.82 -0.93
C TYR A 45 -32.47 7.26 0.46
N TYR A 46 -31.71 8.34 0.57
CA TYR A 46 -31.13 8.74 1.85
C TYR A 46 -32.20 9.30 2.80
N THR A 47 -32.13 8.86 4.05
CA THR A 47 -32.98 9.31 5.16
C THR A 47 -32.10 9.67 6.35
N GLY A 48 -32.51 10.65 7.16
CA GLY A 48 -31.77 11.07 8.35
C GLY A 48 -30.33 11.55 8.05
N THR A 49 -29.33 10.91 8.67
CA THR A 49 -27.92 11.36 8.60
C THR A 49 -27.32 11.12 7.23
N THR A 50 -26.68 12.13 6.66
CA THR A 50 -25.80 12.03 5.49
C THR A 50 -24.45 12.68 5.79
N PHE A 51 -23.39 12.19 5.15
CA PHE A 51 -22.02 12.69 5.36
C PHE A 51 -21.14 12.48 4.12
N GLU A 52 -20.04 13.22 4.08
CA GLU A 52 -19.03 13.17 3.03
C GLU A 52 -17.63 13.37 3.62
N PHE A 53 -16.65 12.66 3.07
CA PHE A 53 -15.23 12.88 3.30
C PHE A 53 -14.68 13.72 2.15
N VAL A 54 -14.12 14.88 2.49
CA VAL A 54 -13.57 15.82 1.50
C VAL A 54 -12.09 16.05 1.74
N HIS A 55 -11.34 16.22 0.64
CA HIS A 55 -9.93 16.59 0.67
C HIS A 55 -9.72 17.84 -0.17
N SER A 56 -9.22 18.90 0.45
CA SER A 56 -9.13 20.25 -0.14
C SER A 56 -8.24 20.32 -1.37
N GLU A 57 -7.24 19.46 -1.46
CA GLU A 57 -6.26 19.48 -2.56
C GLU A 57 -6.74 18.75 -3.83
N LEU A 58 -7.91 18.09 -3.79
CA LEU A 58 -8.48 17.37 -4.94
C LEU A 58 -9.37 18.25 -5.84
N GLY A 59 -9.50 19.55 -5.55
CA GLY A 59 -10.19 20.53 -6.40
C GLY A 59 -11.71 20.34 -6.47
N ALA A 60 -12.31 20.56 -7.65
CA ALA A 60 -13.76 20.59 -7.86
C ALA A 60 -14.50 19.27 -7.54
N GLN A 61 -13.76 18.16 -7.39
CA GLN A 61 -14.27 16.86 -6.97
C GLN A 61 -13.53 16.40 -5.71
N SER A 62 -13.59 17.22 -4.67
CA SER A 62 -12.92 17.01 -3.39
C SER A 62 -13.47 15.83 -2.58
N GLY A 63 -14.66 15.33 -2.92
CA GLY A 63 -15.26 14.17 -2.27
C GLY A 63 -14.47 12.90 -2.54
N ILE A 64 -13.82 12.35 -1.50
CA ILE A 64 -13.15 11.04 -1.55
C ILE A 64 -14.19 9.91 -1.43
N GLY A 65 -15.25 10.16 -0.67
CA GLY A 65 -16.34 9.23 -0.45
C GLY A 65 -17.39 9.82 0.46
N GLY A 66 -18.46 9.09 0.69
CA GLY A 66 -19.53 9.55 1.55
C GLY A 66 -20.66 8.55 1.63
N GLY A 67 -21.63 8.86 2.45
CA GLY A 67 -22.68 7.94 2.78
C GLY A 67 -23.78 8.58 3.60
N GLY A 68 -24.54 7.72 4.25
CA GLY A 68 -25.69 8.13 5.02
C GLY A 68 -26.60 6.96 5.33
N ARG A 69 -27.65 7.27 6.07
CA ARG A 69 -28.72 6.35 6.43
C ARG A 69 -29.72 6.27 5.28
N TYR A 70 -30.33 5.09 5.08
CA TYR A 70 -31.19 4.78 3.95
C TYR A 70 -32.31 3.81 4.37
N ASP A 71 -32.95 4.11 5.48
CA ASP A 71 -34.08 3.35 6.01
C ASP A 71 -35.20 3.25 4.94
N GLY A 72 -35.78 2.05 4.78
CA GLY A 72 -36.83 1.78 3.78
C GLY A 72 -36.33 1.44 2.38
N LEU A 73 -35.03 1.54 2.11
CA LEU A 73 -34.46 1.12 0.82
C LEU A 73 -34.70 -0.38 0.56
N MET A 74 -34.47 -1.24 1.55
CA MET A 74 -34.67 -2.68 1.42
C MET A 74 -36.13 -3.04 1.12
N GLU A 75 -37.08 -2.34 1.74
CA GLU A 75 -38.52 -2.53 1.51
C GLU A 75 -38.92 -2.12 0.09
N THR A 76 -38.38 -1.00 -0.41
CA THR A 76 -38.60 -0.53 -1.79
C THR A 76 -38.09 -1.54 -2.82
N LEU A 77 -37.11 -2.36 -2.45
CA LEU A 77 -36.55 -3.44 -3.27
C LEU A 77 -37.28 -4.80 -3.08
N GLY A 78 -38.40 -4.83 -2.35
CA GLY A 78 -39.20 -6.03 -2.09
C GLY A 78 -38.70 -6.90 -0.93
N GLY A 79 -37.79 -6.38 -0.12
CA GLY A 79 -37.24 -7.04 1.06
C GLY A 79 -37.96 -6.67 2.36
N GLN A 80 -37.32 -7.01 3.48
CA GLN A 80 -37.80 -6.64 4.82
C GLN A 80 -37.64 -5.14 5.08
N SER A 81 -38.53 -4.58 5.91
CA SER A 81 -38.41 -3.21 6.40
C SER A 81 -37.26 -3.13 7.40
N LEU A 82 -36.11 -2.66 6.92
CA LEU A 82 -34.86 -2.58 7.67
C LEU A 82 -34.29 -1.16 7.65
N SER A 83 -33.69 -0.79 8.76
CA SER A 83 -32.84 0.39 8.85
C SER A 83 -31.44 0.07 8.33
N GLY A 84 -30.80 1.04 7.68
CA GLY A 84 -29.47 0.88 7.11
C GLY A 84 -28.68 2.18 7.12
N ILE A 85 -27.38 2.07 7.36
CA ILE A 85 -26.40 3.16 7.18
C ILE A 85 -25.12 2.57 6.59
N GLY A 86 -24.52 3.29 5.67
CA GLY A 86 -23.33 2.84 4.97
C GLY A 86 -22.70 3.96 4.18
N PHE A 87 -21.56 3.67 3.55
CA PHE A 87 -20.83 4.61 2.72
C PHE A 87 -20.11 3.89 1.58
N GLY A 88 -19.78 4.66 0.56
CA GLY A 88 -18.88 4.25 -0.51
C GLY A 88 -17.66 5.17 -0.55
N LEU A 89 -16.51 4.62 -0.92
CA LEU A 89 -15.25 5.33 -1.09
C LEU A 89 -14.75 5.13 -2.53
N GLY A 90 -14.26 6.19 -3.18
CA GLY A 90 -13.55 6.07 -4.44
C GLY A 90 -12.10 5.67 -4.18
N VAL A 91 -11.71 4.46 -4.58
CA VAL A 91 -10.32 3.97 -4.41
C VAL A 91 -9.32 4.90 -5.10
N ASP A 92 -9.61 5.29 -6.34
CA ASP A 92 -8.78 6.23 -7.10
C ASP A 92 -8.67 7.60 -6.39
N ARG A 93 -9.74 8.05 -5.73
CA ARG A 93 -9.74 9.32 -4.99
C ARG A 93 -8.92 9.23 -3.71
N ALA A 94 -9.03 8.12 -2.99
CA ALA A 94 -8.23 7.88 -1.80
C ALA A 94 -6.73 7.79 -2.17
N LEU A 95 -6.41 7.16 -3.30
CA LEU A 95 -5.04 7.13 -3.83
C LEU A 95 -4.54 8.53 -4.19
N LEU A 96 -5.33 9.34 -4.89
CA LEU A 96 -4.95 10.71 -5.22
C LEU A 96 -4.74 11.58 -3.97
N ALA A 97 -5.56 11.40 -2.93
CA ALA A 97 -5.36 12.06 -1.65
C ALA A 97 -4.03 11.64 -1.01
N ALA A 98 -3.73 10.34 -0.97
CA ALA A 98 -2.46 9.84 -0.44
C ALA A 98 -1.24 10.35 -1.24
N ILE A 99 -1.37 10.51 -2.56
CA ILE A 99 -0.33 11.14 -3.40
C ILE A 99 -0.16 12.61 -3.03
N ALA A 100 -1.26 13.35 -2.88
CA ALA A 100 -1.24 14.77 -2.54
C ALA A 100 -0.58 15.01 -1.16
N GLU A 101 -0.92 14.18 -0.18
CA GLU A 101 -0.32 14.20 1.16
C GLU A 101 1.10 13.61 1.21
N SER A 102 1.61 13.06 0.10
CA SER A 102 2.90 12.34 0.06
C SER A 102 3.01 11.21 1.08
N THR A 103 1.89 10.52 1.35
CA THR A 103 1.80 9.42 2.34
C THR A 103 1.92 8.03 1.72
N LEU A 104 2.02 7.94 0.39
CA LEU A 104 2.30 6.67 -0.25
C LEU A 104 3.65 6.12 0.23
N PRO A 105 3.72 4.84 0.62
CA PRO A 105 5.01 4.22 0.91
C PRO A 105 5.87 4.35 -0.34
N SER A 106 7.14 4.71 -0.17
CA SER A 106 8.15 4.56 -1.21
C SER A 106 8.24 3.07 -1.52
N GLN A 107 7.42 2.59 -2.44
CA GLN A 107 7.43 1.20 -2.85
C GLN A 107 8.65 1.00 -3.74
N GLU A 108 9.82 1.01 -3.11
CA GLU A 108 11.01 0.47 -3.72
C GLU A 108 10.81 -1.05 -3.76
N PHE A 109 10.62 -1.55 -4.97
CA PHE A 109 10.89 -2.95 -5.25
C PHE A 109 12.29 -3.22 -4.75
N SER A 110 12.39 -3.87 -3.59
CA SER A 110 13.66 -4.07 -2.89
C SER A 110 14.01 -5.54 -2.90
N SER A 111 14.96 -5.89 -3.77
CA SER A 111 15.65 -7.17 -3.68
C SER A 111 16.50 -7.21 -2.41
N ASP A 112 16.50 -8.32 -1.70
CA ASP A 112 17.46 -8.54 -0.64
C ASP A 112 18.80 -9.01 -1.23
N LEU A 113 18.75 -9.89 -2.23
CA LEU A 113 19.91 -10.39 -2.96
C LEU A 113 19.64 -10.45 -4.46
N PHE A 114 20.56 -9.94 -5.26
CA PHE A 114 20.60 -10.14 -6.71
C PHE A 114 21.77 -11.04 -7.11
N ILE A 115 21.50 -12.14 -7.82
CA ILE A 115 22.53 -13.09 -8.26
C ILE A 115 22.79 -12.91 -9.75
N ILE A 116 24.06 -12.75 -10.12
CA ILE A 116 24.51 -12.65 -11.52
C ILE A 116 25.23 -13.94 -11.88
N PRO A 117 24.55 -14.94 -12.48
CA PRO A 117 25.21 -16.15 -12.96
C PRO A 117 25.99 -15.89 -14.26
N LEU A 118 27.17 -16.51 -14.38
CA LEU A 118 28.02 -16.49 -15.56
C LEU A 118 28.20 -17.91 -16.11
N GLY A 119 27.54 -18.20 -17.23
CA GLY A 119 27.53 -19.54 -17.86
C GLY A 119 26.37 -20.43 -17.42
N GLU A 120 26.12 -21.51 -18.17
CA GLU A 120 24.94 -22.37 -17.97
C GLU A 120 24.93 -23.08 -16.61
N LEU A 121 26.06 -23.65 -16.18
CA LEU A 121 26.16 -24.31 -14.88
C LEU A 121 25.86 -23.35 -13.71
N ALA A 122 26.30 -22.10 -13.82
CA ALA A 122 26.00 -21.08 -12.82
C ALA A 122 24.53 -20.65 -12.84
N LYS A 123 23.87 -20.66 -14.00
CA LYS A 123 22.43 -20.37 -14.08
C LYS A 123 21.61 -21.44 -13.35
N GLU A 124 21.95 -22.71 -13.55
CA GLU A 124 21.31 -23.83 -12.85
C GLU A 124 21.51 -23.74 -11.33
N GLU A 125 22.75 -23.55 -10.87
CA GLU A 125 23.03 -23.44 -9.43
C GLU A 125 22.39 -22.19 -8.82
N ALA A 126 22.42 -21.05 -9.52
CA ALA A 126 21.79 -19.81 -9.06
C ALA A 126 20.27 -19.98 -8.86
N LEU A 127 19.59 -20.76 -9.72
CA LEU A 127 18.18 -21.08 -9.56
C LEU A 127 17.93 -21.87 -8.27
N VAL A 128 18.77 -22.87 -7.97
CA VAL A 128 18.69 -23.68 -6.75
C VAL A 128 18.92 -22.82 -5.50
N ILE A 129 19.99 -22.01 -5.50
CA ILE A 129 20.30 -21.08 -4.40
C ILE A 129 19.14 -20.10 -4.18
N ALA A 130 18.66 -19.45 -5.25
CA ALA A 130 17.58 -18.48 -5.15
C ALA A 130 16.28 -19.12 -4.65
N GLN A 131 15.97 -20.35 -5.05
CA GLN A 131 14.81 -21.07 -4.53
C GLN A 131 14.93 -21.32 -3.02
N GLY A 132 16.07 -21.83 -2.56
CA GLY A 132 16.32 -22.06 -1.13
C GLY A 132 16.19 -20.77 -0.30
N LEU A 133 16.80 -19.68 -0.79
CA LEU A 133 16.71 -18.37 -0.14
C LEU A 133 15.26 -17.84 -0.10
N ARG A 134 14.51 -17.94 -1.19
CA ARG A 134 13.10 -17.53 -1.25
C ARG A 134 12.23 -18.32 -0.27
N LEU A 135 12.44 -19.63 -0.15
CA LEU A 135 11.71 -20.47 0.82
C LEU A 135 12.00 -20.07 2.27
N SER A 136 13.15 -19.45 2.53
CA SER A 136 13.50 -18.89 3.84
C SER A 136 13.08 -17.43 4.06
N GLY A 137 12.36 -16.84 3.09
CA GLY A 137 11.84 -15.47 3.17
C GLY A 137 12.78 -14.37 2.64
N VAL A 138 13.93 -14.72 2.07
CA VAL A 138 14.86 -13.75 1.47
C VAL A 138 14.42 -13.44 0.03
N ARG A 139 14.12 -12.17 -0.27
CA ARG A 139 13.68 -11.71 -1.59
C ARG A 139 14.86 -11.74 -2.56
N THR A 140 14.97 -12.82 -3.33
CA THR A 140 16.13 -13.07 -4.20
C THR A 140 15.76 -12.98 -5.68
N GLU A 141 16.53 -12.22 -6.44
CA GLU A 141 16.43 -12.08 -7.90
C GLU A 141 17.65 -12.63 -8.63
N LEU A 142 17.46 -12.92 -9.92
CA LEU A 142 18.49 -13.44 -10.80
C LEU A 142 18.61 -12.52 -12.02
N ALA A 143 19.84 -12.32 -12.49
CA ALA A 143 20.06 -11.78 -13.82
C ALA A 143 19.59 -12.81 -14.87
N PHE A 144 18.47 -12.55 -15.53
CA PHE A 144 18.00 -13.37 -16.65
C PHE A 144 18.52 -12.83 -17.99
N GLY A 145 18.87 -13.76 -18.88
CA GLY A 145 19.44 -13.52 -20.20
C GLY A 145 20.96 -13.34 -20.20
N ASP A 146 21.58 -13.41 -21.38
CA ASP A 146 23.04 -13.34 -21.57
C ASP A 146 23.56 -11.90 -21.58
N ARG A 147 23.16 -11.12 -20.57
CA ARG A 147 23.65 -9.75 -20.41
C ARG A 147 25.11 -9.77 -19.99
N ALA A 148 25.92 -8.91 -20.61
CA ALA A 148 27.25 -8.62 -20.10
C ALA A 148 27.19 -8.15 -18.64
N LEU A 149 28.21 -8.49 -17.84
CA LEU A 149 28.27 -8.23 -16.40
C LEU A 149 27.91 -6.79 -16.01
N LYS A 150 28.38 -5.79 -16.76
CA LYS A 150 28.04 -4.37 -16.55
C LYS A 150 26.54 -4.11 -16.64
N GLY A 151 25.85 -4.75 -17.60
CA GLY A 151 24.41 -4.64 -17.76
C GLY A 151 23.64 -5.36 -16.66
N ALA A 152 24.14 -6.50 -16.17
CA ALA A 152 23.56 -7.22 -15.04
C ALA A 152 23.71 -6.43 -13.72
N MET A 153 24.87 -5.80 -13.48
CA MET A 153 25.08 -4.92 -12.32
C MET A 153 24.14 -3.71 -12.33
N LYS A 154 23.90 -3.10 -13.52
CA LYS A 154 22.91 -2.01 -13.65
C LYS A 154 21.48 -2.50 -13.38
N ALA A 155 21.18 -3.76 -13.70
CA ALA A 155 19.89 -4.35 -13.38
C ALA A 155 19.72 -4.56 -11.87
N ALA A 156 20.77 -5.01 -11.17
CA ALA A 156 20.79 -5.15 -9.72
C ALA A 156 20.59 -3.79 -9.00
N ASP A 157 21.20 -2.73 -9.51
CA ASP A 157 21.01 -1.36 -9.00
C ASP A 157 19.55 -0.89 -9.18
N LYS A 158 19.00 -1.10 -10.39
CA LYS A 158 17.60 -0.74 -10.68
C LYS A 158 16.57 -1.56 -9.89
N SER A 159 16.91 -2.77 -9.47
CA SER A 159 16.03 -3.61 -8.64
C SER A 159 16.08 -3.28 -7.15
N GLY A 160 16.78 -2.21 -6.75
CA GLY A 160 16.93 -1.81 -5.36
C GLY A 160 17.58 -2.90 -4.50
N ALA A 161 18.46 -3.72 -5.09
CA ALA A 161 19.07 -4.84 -4.40
C ALA A 161 19.95 -4.37 -3.24
N ARG A 162 19.75 -4.91 -2.04
CA ARG A 162 20.62 -4.63 -0.88
C ARG A 162 22.00 -5.25 -1.05
N TYR A 163 22.03 -6.45 -1.61
CA TYR A 163 23.25 -7.21 -1.88
C TYR A 163 23.28 -7.76 -3.30
N VAL A 164 24.49 -7.97 -3.82
CA VAL A 164 24.73 -8.65 -5.09
C VAL A 164 25.83 -9.70 -4.94
N ILE A 165 25.67 -10.83 -5.61
CA ILE A 165 26.73 -11.82 -5.82
C ILE A 165 26.89 -12.10 -7.32
N VAL A 166 28.12 -12.41 -7.73
CA VAL A 166 28.42 -12.94 -9.06
C VAL A 166 28.77 -14.41 -8.88
N LEU A 167 28.16 -15.28 -9.67
CA LEU A 167 28.38 -16.72 -9.60
C LEU A 167 28.94 -17.19 -10.93
N GLY A 168 30.23 -17.50 -10.98
CA GLY A 168 30.87 -18.14 -12.13
C GLY A 168 31.48 -19.49 -11.75
N GLU A 169 32.24 -20.07 -12.67
CA GLU A 169 32.90 -21.36 -12.47
C GLU A 169 33.86 -21.37 -11.27
N SER A 170 34.53 -20.25 -11.01
CA SER A 170 35.44 -20.10 -9.87
C SER A 170 34.71 -20.18 -8.53
N GLU A 171 33.60 -19.47 -8.38
CA GLU A 171 32.78 -19.48 -7.15
C GLU A 171 32.12 -20.85 -6.93
N LEU A 172 31.64 -21.50 -8.00
CA LEU A 172 31.07 -22.84 -7.93
C LEU A 172 32.10 -23.89 -7.49
N THR A 173 33.34 -23.77 -7.96
CA THR A 173 34.44 -24.67 -7.61
C THR A 173 34.92 -24.42 -6.19
N ALA A 174 35.11 -23.15 -5.81
CA ALA A 174 35.58 -22.76 -4.49
C ALA A 174 34.51 -22.88 -3.39
N ARG A 175 33.22 -22.98 -3.77
CA ARG A 175 32.05 -22.97 -2.86
C ARG A 175 31.96 -21.68 -2.03
N THR A 176 32.49 -20.59 -2.57
CA THR A 176 32.55 -19.27 -1.94
C THR A 176 32.11 -18.20 -2.92
N VAL A 177 31.41 -17.19 -2.45
CA VAL A 177 30.96 -16.03 -3.23
C VAL A 177 31.32 -14.73 -2.52
N GLU A 178 31.55 -13.69 -3.30
CA GLU A 178 31.76 -12.34 -2.81
C GLU A 178 30.41 -11.62 -2.66
N LEU A 179 29.92 -11.49 -1.43
CA LEU A 179 28.71 -10.77 -1.10
C LEU A 179 29.01 -9.26 -1.04
N LYS A 180 28.61 -8.54 -2.08
CA LYS A 180 28.78 -7.09 -2.15
C LYS A 180 27.52 -6.38 -1.66
N ARG A 181 27.65 -5.50 -0.69
CA ARG A 181 26.60 -4.57 -0.28
C ARG A 181 26.52 -3.41 -1.27
N MET A 182 25.33 -3.11 -1.76
CA MET A 182 25.13 -2.12 -2.82
C MET A 182 25.23 -0.66 -2.32
N SER A 183 24.93 -0.41 -1.03
CA SER A 183 24.92 0.94 -0.45
C SER A 183 26.30 1.58 -0.32
N ASP A 184 27.33 0.79 0.03
CA ASP A 184 28.68 1.25 0.32
C ASP A 184 29.77 0.51 -0.49
N GLY A 185 29.39 -0.53 -1.22
CA GLY A 185 30.30 -1.34 -2.02
C GLY A 185 31.16 -2.31 -1.20
N VAL A 186 30.95 -2.44 0.11
CA VAL A 186 31.69 -3.37 0.96
C VAL A 186 31.44 -4.80 0.49
N VAL A 187 32.53 -5.57 0.36
CA VAL A 187 32.49 -6.95 -0.11
C VAL A 187 32.94 -7.87 1.01
N THR A 188 32.20 -8.95 1.24
CA THR A 188 32.54 -9.99 2.21
C THR A 188 32.51 -11.35 1.54
N SER A 189 33.61 -12.10 1.66
CA SER A 189 33.71 -13.46 1.14
C SER A 189 32.97 -14.42 2.07
N ILE A 190 32.01 -15.17 1.53
CA ILE A 190 31.16 -16.09 2.28
C ILE A 190 31.02 -17.42 1.57
N LYS A 191 30.85 -18.50 2.34
CA LYS A 191 30.51 -19.80 1.75
C LYS A 191 29.06 -19.80 1.28
N ILE A 192 28.80 -20.49 0.17
CA ILE A 192 27.46 -20.55 -0.43
C ILE A 192 26.43 -21.15 0.55
N ASP A 193 26.82 -22.15 1.34
CA ASP A 193 25.98 -22.80 2.36
C ASP A 193 25.66 -21.88 3.56
N GLN A 194 26.44 -20.83 3.78
CA GLN A 194 26.24 -19.84 4.84
C GLN A 194 25.44 -18.61 4.38
N LEU A 195 25.19 -18.48 3.07
CA LEU A 195 24.54 -17.32 2.46
C LEU A 195 23.18 -17.00 3.10
N GLN A 196 22.37 -18.04 3.37
CA GLN A 196 21.08 -17.88 4.04
C GLN A 196 21.23 -17.26 5.43
N ASN A 197 22.11 -17.83 6.27
CA ASN A 197 22.30 -17.38 7.65
C ASN A 197 22.82 -15.94 7.70
N GLU A 198 23.78 -15.60 6.82
CA GLU A 198 24.35 -14.26 6.77
C GLU A 198 23.32 -13.22 6.32
N LEU A 199 22.52 -13.53 5.29
CA LEU A 199 21.44 -12.64 4.83
C LEU A 199 20.35 -12.49 5.89
N SER A 200 19.90 -13.57 6.54
CA SER A 200 18.91 -13.46 7.61
C SER A 200 19.40 -12.57 8.77
N ARG A 201 20.68 -12.67 9.13
CA ARG A 201 21.30 -11.81 10.15
C ARG A 201 21.41 -10.35 9.70
N ALA A 202 21.91 -10.10 8.50
CA ALA A 202 22.09 -8.75 7.98
C ALA A 202 20.76 -8.01 7.75
N LEU A 203 19.73 -8.73 7.31
CA LEU A 203 18.39 -8.18 7.02
C LEU A 203 17.59 -7.93 8.31
N SER A 204 17.71 -8.78 9.32
CA SER A 204 17.03 -8.57 10.62
C SER A 204 17.56 -7.35 11.39
N LEU A 205 18.87 -7.06 11.29
CA LEU A 205 19.46 -5.86 11.87
C LEU A 205 19.00 -4.57 11.19
N SER A 206 18.67 -4.62 9.90
CA SER A 206 18.21 -3.44 9.14
C SER A 206 16.72 -3.15 9.33
N SER A 207 15.90 -4.14 9.70
CA SER A 207 14.48 -3.95 10.04
C SER A 207 14.23 -3.21 11.35
N ASN A 208 15.18 -3.23 12.28
CA ASN A 208 15.07 -2.55 13.59
C ASN A 208 15.54 -1.08 13.56
N SER A 209 15.91 -0.57 12.38
CA SER A 209 16.49 0.77 12.18
C SER A 209 15.56 1.73 11.43
N GLN A 210 14.30 1.35 11.21
CA GLN A 210 13.26 2.17 10.59
C GLN A 210 12.10 2.41 11.55
#